data_AF-A0AAW1JXV9-F1
#
_entry.id   AF-A0AAW1JXV9-F1
#
_cell.length_a   1.000
_cell.length_b   1.000
_cell.length_c   1.000
_cell.angle_alpha   90.00
_cell.angle_beta   90.00
_cell.angle_gamma   90.00
#
_symmetry.space_group_name_H-M   'P 1'
#
loop_
_entity.id
_entity.type
_entity.pdbx_description
1 polymer ?
#
loop_
_entity_poly.entity_id
_entity_poly.type
_entity_poly.pdbx_seq_one_letter_code
_entity_poly.pdbx_strand_id
1 'polypeptide(L)'
;MLLFFQSPDTQVWQNDYLQGTGCEMYTESLSPSFTGMTFPEASELCFTKLKLLLLAIEVRGIEAADTKISINPRGAKIQANTQGFFIAQSADEVKRAWYFCKACHEEVKDETLIKKCKCKNLATQQRNYTHDLERRKQ
;
A
#
# COMPACT_ATOMS: atom_id res chain seq x y z
N MET A 1 -2.55 8.88 24.11
CA MET A 1 -2.61 9.96 23.09
C MET A 1 -1.30 10.72 23.20
N LEU A 2 -0.23 10.22 22.55
CA LEU A 2 1.08 10.86 22.53
C LEU A 2 1.04 11.95 21.47
N LEU A 3 0.78 13.17 21.92
CA LEU A 3 0.84 14.37 21.09
C LEU A 3 2.30 14.63 20.73
N PHE A 4 2.56 14.70 19.42
CA PHE A 4 3.79 15.14 18.80
C PHE A 4 4.27 16.45 19.40
N PHE A 5 5.33 16.39 20.21
CA PHE A 5 6.16 17.54 20.52
C PHE A 5 7.47 17.37 19.76
N GLN A 6 7.61 18.03 18.61
CA GLN A 6 8.92 18.62 18.32
C GLN A 6 9.12 19.66 19.41
N SER A 7 9.77 19.27 20.50
CA SER A 7 10.14 20.25 21.52
C SER A 7 11.25 21.10 20.90
N PRO A 8 11.14 22.43 20.87
CA PRO A 8 12.25 23.28 20.46
C PRO A 8 13.49 23.08 21.36
N ASP A 9 13.31 22.46 22.53
CA ASP A 9 14.37 22.17 23.50
C ASP A 9 15.06 20.81 23.26
N THR A 10 14.59 19.97 22.34
CA THR A 10 15.22 18.68 22.00
C THR A 10 16.13 18.81 20.79
N GLN A 11 17.28 18.14 20.84
CA GLN A 11 18.25 18.14 19.74
C GLN A 11 17.64 17.52 18.47
N VAL A 12 18.05 18.00 17.29
CA VAL A 12 17.49 17.56 16.00
C VAL A 12 17.51 16.05 15.84
N TRP A 13 18.64 15.38 16.13
CA TRP A 13 18.76 13.93 16.02
C TRP A 13 17.79 13.18 16.96
N GLN A 14 17.49 13.76 18.13
CA GLN A 14 16.57 13.17 19.10
C GLN A 14 15.13 13.29 18.59
N ASN A 15 14.78 14.41 17.94
CA ASN A 15 13.48 14.57 17.29
C ASN A 15 13.30 13.57 16.15
N ASP A 16 14.31 13.40 15.30
CA ASP A 16 14.28 12.42 14.20
C ASP A 16 14.17 10.98 14.73
N TYR A 17 14.91 10.67 15.78
CA TYR A 17 14.83 9.37 16.45
C TYR A 17 13.43 9.10 17.01
N LEU A 18 12.88 10.06 17.78
CA LEU A 18 11.56 9.94 18.38
C LEU A 18 10.46 9.82 17.31
N GLN A 19 10.58 10.54 16.19
CA GLN A 19 9.67 10.38 15.07
C GLN A 19 9.66 8.94 14.55
N GLY A 20 10.81 8.29 14.46
CA GLY A 20 10.93 6.88 14.06
C GLY A 20 10.29 5.91 15.06
N THR A 21 10.30 6.23 16.37
CA THR A 21 9.72 5.35 17.40
C THR A 21 8.21 5.22 17.32
N GLY A 22 7.51 6.16 16.66
CA GLY A 22 6.06 6.10 16.45
C GLY A 22 5.63 5.17 15.33
N CYS A 23 6.58 4.57 14.60
CA CYS A 23 6.29 3.68 13.47
C CYS A 23 6.15 2.22 13.92
N GLU A 24 5.10 1.56 13.48
CA GLU A 24 4.80 0.15 13.77
C GLU A 24 4.52 -0.63 12.49
N MET A 25 4.50 -1.96 12.60
CA MET A 25 4.16 -2.86 11.50
C MET A 25 2.64 -3.03 11.41
N TYR A 26 2.11 -2.85 10.21
CA TYR A 26 0.69 -2.99 9.90
C TYR A 26 0.47 -3.88 8.68
N THR A 27 -0.69 -4.55 8.62
CA THR A 27 -1.12 -5.33 7.47
C THR A 27 -2.38 -4.75 6.88
N GLU A 28 -2.46 -4.64 5.55
CA GLU A 28 -3.68 -4.19 4.88
C GLU A 28 -3.80 -4.80 3.48
N SER A 29 -5.03 -5.00 3.03
CA SER A 29 -5.27 -5.44 1.65
C SER A 29 -4.94 -4.32 0.66
N LEU A 30 -4.24 -4.65 -0.42
CA LEU A 30 -4.00 -3.73 -1.52
C LEU A 30 -5.27 -3.55 -2.34
N SER A 31 -5.55 -2.32 -2.77
CA SER A 31 -6.70 -2.07 -3.64
C SER A 31 -6.51 -2.74 -5.01
N PRO A 32 -7.60 -2.98 -5.75
CA PRO A 32 -7.52 -3.51 -7.12
C PRO A 32 -6.67 -2.69 -8.08
N SER A 33 -6.43 -1.40 -7.79
CA SER A 33 -5.56 -0.54 -8.61
C SER A 33 -4.10 -1.00 -8.61
N PHE A 34 -3.67 -1.78 -7.61
CA PHE A 34 -2.33 -2.36 -7.57
C PHE A 34 -2.21 -3.66 -8.36
N THR A 35 -3.32 -4.30 -8.71
CA THR A 35 -3.31 -5.61 -9.39
C THR A 35 -2.49 -5.52 -10.65
N GLY A 36 -1.51 -6.41 -10.80
CA GLY A 36 -0.64 -6.46 -11.96
C GLY A 36 0.61 -5.64 -11.94
N MET A 37 0.70 -4.67 -11.03
CA MET A 37 1.94 -3.96 -10.78
C MET A 37 2.96 -4.95 -10.23
N THR A 38 4.21 -4.74 -10.60
CA THR A 38 5.33 -5.36 -9.89
C THR A 38 5.45 -4.77 -8.49
N PHE A 39 6.05 -5.51 -7.57
CA PHE A 39 6.28 -4.99 -6.22
C PHE A 39 7.05 -3.65 -6.21
N PRO A 40 8.12 -3.42 -7.00
CA PRO A 40 8.76 -2.11 -7.06
C PRO A 40 7.84 -0.97 -7.47
N GLU A 41 7.00 -1.16 -8.49
CA GLU A 41 6.03 -0.14 -8.94
C GLU A 41 4.98 0.16 -7.85
N ALA A 42 4.48 -0.89 -7.19
CA ALA A 42 3.53 -0.74 -6.08
C ALA A 42 4.17 -0.01 -4.89
N SER A 43 5.40 -0.38 -4.52
CA SER A 43 6.16 0.25 -3.43
C SER A 43 6.46 1.72 -3.71
N GLU A 44 6.82 2.06 -4.95
CA GLU A 44 7.03 3.45 -5.37
C GLU A 44 5.74 4.27 -5.22
N LEU A 45 4.60 3.75 -5.67
CA LEU A 45 3.30 4.42 -5.51
C LEU A 45 2.96 4.61 -4.03
N CYS A 46 3.10 3.55 -3.22
CA CYS A 46 2.87 3.62 -1.77
C CYS A 46 3.74 4.70 -1.12
N PHE A 47 5.03 4.76 -1.46
CA PHE A 47 5.95 5.70 -0.84
C PHE A 47 5.70 7.15 -1.32
N THR A 48 5.60 7.35 -2.62
CA THR A 48 5.52 8.70 -3.20
C THR A 48 4.17 9.35 -3.00
N LYS A 49 3.08 8.60 -3.22
CA LYS A 49 1.69 9.10 -3.20
C LYS A 49 0.97 8.85 -1.89
N LEU A 50 1.15 7.68 -1.27
CA LEU A 50 0.42 7.33 -0.05
C LEU A 50 1.20 7.64 1.24
N LYS A 51 2.49 7.96 1.14
CA LYS A 51 3.40 8.11 2.29
C LYS A 51 3.42 6.87 3.19
N LEU A 52 3.38 5.69 2.57
CA LEU A 52 3.43 4.40 3.25
C LEU A 52 4.67 3.62 2.82
N LEU A 53 5.37 3.00 3.77
CA LEU A 53 6.49 2.12 3.46
C LEU A 53 6.02 0.68 3.34
N LEU A 54 5.84 0.20 2.10
CA LEU A 54 5.53 -1.20 1.81
C LEU A 54 6.80 -2.07 1.90
N LEU A 55 6.82 -3.06 2.78
CA LEU A 55 7.98 -3.94 3.02
C LEU A 55 7.86 -5.31 2.35
N ALA A 56 6.67 -5.89 2.42
CA ALA A 56 6.42 -7.27 2.00
C ALA A 56 4.99 -7.42 1.48
N ILE A 57 4.76 -8.50 0.75
CA ILE A 57 3.43 -8.90 0.29
C ILE A 57 3.22 -10.39 0.55
N GLU A 58 1.97 -10.76 0.75
CA GLU A 58 1.54 -12.15 0.68
C GLU A 58 1.51 -12.61 -0.79
N VAL A 59 2.22 -13.69 -1.08
CA VAL A 59 2.22 -14.36 -2.38
C VAL A 59 1.53 -15.71 -2.20
N ARG A 60 0.51 -15.97 -3.02
CA ARG A 60 -0.18 -17.27 -3.05
C ARG A 60 0.62 -18.24 -3.91
N GLY A 61 0.89 -19.43 -3.37
CA GLY A 61 1.51 -20.54 -4.08
C GLY A 61 0.56 -21.17 -5.09
N ILE A 62 1.06 -22.19 -5.79
CA ILE A 62 0.29 -22.94 -6.81
C ILE A 62 -0.83 -23.76 -6.16
N GLU A 63 -0.63 -24.19 -4.91
CA GLU A 63 -1.66 -24.81 -4.09
C GLU A 63 -2.30 -23.74 -3.20
N ALA A 64 -3.64 -23.67 -3.21
CA ALA A 64 -4.40 -22.63 -2.52
C ALA A 64 -4.19 -22.56 -0.99
N ALA A 65 -3.51 -23.55 -0.41
CA ALA A 65 -3.21 -23.63 1.02
C ALA A 65 -1.82 -23.08 1.40
N ASP A 66 -0.92 -22.83 0.45
CA ASP A 66 0.43 -22.34 0.75
C ASP A 66 0.51 -20.85 0.42
N THR A 67 0.40 -20.00 1.45
CA THR A 67 0.65 -18.56 1.33
C THR A 67 1.96 -18.20 2.00
N LYS A 68 2.79 -17.44 1.28
CA LYS A 68 4.13 -17.05 1.73
C LYS A 68 4.23 -15.54 1.82
N ILE A 69 4.80 -15.06 2.92
CA ILE A 69 5.22 -13.66 3.03
C ILE A 69 6.53 -13.50 2.27
N SER A 70 6.52 -12.69 1.21
CA SER A 70 7.72 -12.37 0.47
C SER A 70 8.16 -10.95 0.81
N ILE A 71 9.33 -10.83 1.42
CA ILE A 71 9.96 -9.55 1.77
C ILE A 71 10.70 -9.02 0.54
N ASN A 72 10.37 -7.80 0.12
CA ASN A 72 10.95 -7.14 -1.06
C ASN A 72 11.12 -8.05 -2.30
N PRO A 73 10.04 -8.68 -2.80
CA PRO A 73 10.14 -9.53 -3.97
C PRO A 73 10.47 -8.72 -5.23
N ARG A 74 11.47 -9.16 -6.00
CA ARG A 74 11.87 -8.46 -7.25
C ARG A 74 11.01 -8.82 -8.46
N GLY A 75 10.42 -10.02 -8.49
CA GLY A 75 9.67 -10.55 -9.64
C GLY A 75 8.19 -10.79 -9.40
N ALA A 76 7.70 -10.56 -8.17
CA ALA A 76 6.30 -10.80 -7.85
C ALA A 76 5.42 -9.68 -8.41
N LYS A 77 4.31 -10.08 -9.01
CA LYS A 77 3.22 -9.17 -9.37
C LYS A 77 2.15 -9.23 -8.30
N ILE A 78 1.57 -8.09 -8.00
CA ILE A 78 0.45 -7.99 -7.07
C ILE A 78 -0.76 -8.69 -7.67
N GLN A 79 -1.34 -9.62 -6.91
CA GLN A 79 -2.57 -10.30 -7.29
C GLN A 79 -3.78 -9.61 -6.64
N ALA A 80 -4.98 -9.96 -7.10
CA ALA A 80 -6.19 -9.49 -6.47
C ALA A 80 -6.27 -9.97 -5.00
N ASN A 81 -6.64 -9.07 -4.11
CA ASN A 81 -6.72 -9.33 -2.66
C ASN A 81 -5.37 -9.75 -2.04
N THR A 82 -4.24 -9.28 -2.58
CA THR A 82 -2.93 -9.43 -1.94
C THR A 82 -2.87 -8.60 -0.65
N GLN A 83 -2.44 -9.21 0.44
CA GLN A 83 -2.13 -8.52 1.68
C GLN A 83 -0.72 -7.89 1.59
N GLY A 84 -0.63 -6.59 1.89
CA GLY A 84 0.63 -5.86 2.03
C GLY A 84 1.02 -5.67 3.49
N PHE A 85 2.32 -5.64 3.75
CA PHE A 85 2.92 -5.40 5.06
C PHE A 85 3.63 -4.05 5.05
N PHE A 86 3.22 -3.16 5.92
CA PHE A 86 3.61 -1.75 5.92
C PHE A 86 4.28 -1.34 7.23
N ILE A 87 5.18 -0.36 7.16
CA ILE A 87 5.53 0.47 8.31
C ILE A 87 4.76 1.79 8.20
N ALA A 88 4.02 2.16 9.24
CA ALA A 88 3.25 3.41 9.32
C ALA A 88 3.10 3.85 10.78
N GLN A 89 2.56 5.06 11.01
CA GLN A 89 2.32 5.58 12.37
C GLN A 89 0.96 5.17 12.93
N SER A 90 0.02 4.75 12.07
CA SER A 90 -1.30 4.29 12.50
C SER A 90 -1.96 3.37 11.47
N ALA A 91 -2.93 2.57 11.91
CA ALA A 91 -3.75 1.75 11.02
C ALA A 91 -4.55 2.58 10.00
N ASP A 92 -4.99 3.79 10.38
CA ASP A 92 -5.77 4.69 9.52
C ASP A 92 -4.95 5.20 8.32
N GLU A 93 -3.66 5.44 8.51
CA GLU A 93 -2.75 5.78 7.41
C GLU A 93 -2.68 4.63 6.40
N VAL A 94 -2.60 3.40 6.87
CA VAL A 94 -2.44 2.21 6.02
C VAL A 94 -3.70 1.91 5.23
N LYS A 95 -4.89 2.25 5.76
CA LYS A 95 -6.18 2.13 5.04
C LYS A 95 -6.20 2.85 3.68
N ARG A 96 -5.35 3.87 3.48
CA ARG A 96 -5.21 4.55 2.19
C ARG A 96 -4.80 3.59 1.05
N ALA A 97 -4.00 2.56 1.34
CA ALA A 97 -3.62 1.54 0.36
C ALA A 97 -4.82 0.72 -0.15
N TRP A 98 -5.80 0.45 0.73
CA TRP A 98 -7.05 -0.20 0.35
C TRP A 98 -8.01 0.74 -0.39
N TYR A 99 -8.04 2.02 0.00
CA TYR A 99 -8.93 3.01 -0.58
C TYR A 99 -8.43 3.62 -1.89
N PHE A 100 -7.15 3.46 -2.22
CA PHE A 100 -6.55 4.05 -3.41
C PHE A 100 -7.23 3.55 -4.69
N CYS A 101 -7.63 4.49 -5.55
CA CYS A 101 -8.18 4.21 -6.86
C CYS A 101 -7.49 5.15 -7.84
N LYS A 102 -6.84 4.61 -8.87
CA LYS A 102 -6.12 5.43 -9.85
C LYS A 102 -7.03 6.52 -10.45
N ALA A 103 -8.21 6.17 -10.92
CA ALA A 103 -9.16 7.11 -11.52
C ALA A 103 -9.68 8.21 -10.57
N CYS A 104 -9.62 8.02 -9.25
CA CYS A 104 -10.14 9.01 -8.29
C CYS A 104 -9.04 9.73 -7.50
N HIS A 105 -7.91 9.08 -7.27
CA HIS A 105 -6.90 9.50 -6.29
C HIS A 105 -5.52 9.73 -6.93
N GLU A 106 -5.34 9.55 -8.24
CA GLU A 106 -4.05 9.77 -8.91
C GLU A 106 -3.57 11.23 -8.82
N GLU A 107 -4.49 12.18 -8.95
CA GLU A 107 -4.24 13.63 -8.90
C GLU A 107 -4.33 14.24 -7.49
N VAL A 108 -4.64 13.42 -6.49
CA VAL A 108 -4.67 13.88 -5.09
C VAL A 108 -3.24 14.11 -4.62
N LYS A 109 -2.93 15.35 -4.22
CA LYS A 109 -1.60 15.74 -3.72
C LYS A 109 -1.41 15.46 -2.23
N ASP A 110 -2.46 15.71 -1.45
CA ASP A 110 -2.49 15.50 -0.02
C ASP A 110 -3.04 14.10 0.28
N GLU A 111 -2.18 13.22 0.78
CA GLU A 111 -2.50 11.84 1.08
C GLU A 111 -3.61 11.68 2.15
N THR A 112 -3.85 12.69 2.99
CA THR A 112 -4.91 12.66 4.02
C THR A 112 -6.32 12.74 3.41
N LEU A 113 -6.43 13.20 2.17
CA LEU A 113 -7.69 13.26 1.42
C LEU A 113 -8.07 11.92 0.78
N ILE A 114 -7.17 10.93 0.79
CA ILE A 114 -7.42 9.58 0.26
C ILE A 114 -8.34 8.83 1.24
N LYS A 115 -9.64 8.94 0.99
CA LYS A 115 -10.70 8.28 1.76
C LYS A 115 -11.30 7.13 0.96
N LYS A 116 -12.20 6.36 1.60
CA LYS A 116 -12.92 5.24 0.96
C LYS A 116 -13.47 5.65 -0.41
N CYS A 117 -12.94 5.03 -1.45
CA CYS A 117 -13.37 5.29 -2.81
C CYS A 117 -14.85 4.90 -3.01
N LYS A 118 -15.58 5.72 -3.77
CA LYS A 118 -17.01 5.52 -4.08
C LYS A 118 -17.26 4.85 -5.44
N CYS A 119 -16.21 4.44 -6.15
CA CYS A 119 -16.38 3.66 -7.38
C CYS A 119 -17.23 2.42 -7.08
N LYS A 120 -18.32 2.24 -7.84
CA LYS A 120 -19.28 1.14 -7.65
C LYS A 120 -18.65 -0.27 -7.74
N ASN A 121 -17.40 -0.37 -8.18
CA ASN A 121 -16.86 -1.51 -8.90
C ASN A 121 -15.37 -1.78 -8.59
N LEU A 122 -14.95 -1.82 -7.32
CA LEU A 122 -13.67 -2.48 -6.99
C LEU A 122 -13.64 -3.91 -7.60
N ALA A 123 -14.79 -4.60 -7.63
CA ALA A 123 -14.97 -5.91 -8.24
C ALA A 123 -14.99 -5.91 -9.79
N THR A 124 -15.35 -4.82 -10.46
CA THR A 124 -15.36 -4.77 -11.95
C THR A 124 -14.04 -4.24 -12.50
N GLN A 125 -13.27 -3.47 -11.73
CA GLN A 125 -11.87 -3.18 -12.06
C GLN A 125 -11.03 -4.47 -12.11
N GLN A 126 -11.32 -5.45 -11.25
CA GLN A 126 -10.74 -6.80 -11.35
C GLN A 126 -11.04 -7.46 -12.71
N ARG A 127 -12.29 -7.36 -13.21
CA ARG A 127 -12.71 -7.92 -14.52
C ARG A 127 -12.05 -7.25 -15.72
N ASN A 128 -11.93 -5.92 -15.69
CA ASN A 128 -11.30 -5.19 -16.79
C ASN A 128 -9.79 -5.47 -16.84
N TYR A 129 -9.13 -5.56 -15.69
CA TYR A 129 -7.72 -5.94 -15.62
C TYR A 129 -7.48 -7.36 -16.14
N THR A 130 -8.30 -8.35 -15.74
CA THR A 130 -8.20 -9.71 -16.29
C THR A 130 -8.41 -9.74 -17.80
N HIS A 131 -9.38 -8.98 -18.32
CA HIS A 131 -9.65 -8.90 -19.75
C HIS A 131 -8.49 -8.23 -20.52
N ASP A 132 -7.84 -7.19 -19.95
CA ASP A 132 -6.66 -6.56 -20.56
C ASP A 132 -5.42 -7.46 -20.52
N LEU A 133 -5.26 -8.27 -19.47
CA LEU A 133 -4.16 -9.23 -19.38
C LEU A 133 -4.29 -10.37 -20.40
N GLU A 134 -5.52 -10.81 -20.68
CA GLU A 134 -5.82 -11.81 -21.70
C GLU A 134 -5.53 -11.30 -23.11
N ARG A 135 -5.84 -10.03 -23.42
CA ARG A 135 -5.51 -9.41 -24.72
C ARG A 135 -4.02 -9.27 -24.97
N ARG A 136 -3.20 -9.11 -23.93
CA ARG A 136 -1.74 -8.96 -24.04
C ARG A 136 -1.00 -10.30 -24.17
N LYS A 137 -1.71 -11.43 -24.10
CA LYS A 137 -1.17 -12.79 -24.30
C LYS A 137 -1.49 -13.39 -25.69
N GLN A 138 -2.13 -12.61 -26.56
CA GLN A 138 -2.23 -12.86 -28.00
C GLN A 138 -1.21 -11.99 -28.73
#